data_AF-A0A4Y6IFB4-F1
#
_entry.id   AF-A0A4Y6IFB4-F1
#
_cell.length_a   1.000
_cell.length_b   1.000
_cell.length_c   1.000
_cell.angle_alpha   90.00
_cell.angle_beta   90.00
_cell.angle_gamma   90.00
#
_symmetry.space_group_name_H-M   'P 1'
#
loop_
_entity.id
_entity.type
_entity.pdbx_description
1 polymer ?
#
loop_
_entity_poly.entity_id
_entity_poly.type
_entity_poly.pdbx_seq_one_letter_code
_entity_poly.pdbx_strand_id
1 'polypeptide(L)'
;MLPSHWLLPANVGMALTQRSNGHSLAPWNSFNLGDHVGDNPIHVVANRLRLHKDLGLSSPPAWLTQVHGTAVLELPLAGDNIADGSYSREQGLVCCVMTADCLPVLLCDNAGTEVAALHAGWRGLCDGILEVGVARFMAEAHELRAYFGPCIGPQAFEVGAEVKAAFVSRHTEDAGAFKPNANGKFLADLTLLAQNRLARLGVTQFYHSHQCTFALAADYFSYRRDGVTGRQASLIWLKD
;
A
#
# COMPACT_ATOMS: atom_id res chain seq x y z
N MET A 1 1.79 14.13 6.25
CA MET A 1 3.23 14.38 6.06
C MET A 1 3.97 13.05 6.19
N LEU A 2 4.98 12.82 5.34
CA LEU A 2 5.83 11.63 5.48
C LEU A 2 6.64 11.73 6.79
N PRO A 3 6.96 10.60 7.44
CA PRO A 3 7.87 10.62 8.58
C PRO A 3 9.22 11.21 8.19
N SER A 4 9.78 12.10 9.01
CA SER A 4 11.02 12.83 8.70
C SER A 4 12.27 11.95 8.52
N HIS A 5 12.22 10.70 9.01
CA HIS A 5 13.30 9.73 8.89
C HIS A 5 13.24 8.93 7.57
N TRP A 6 12.23 9.15 6.72
CA TRP A 6 12.16 8.51 5.40
C TRP A 6 13.10 9.22 4.44
N LEU A 7 14.19 8.54 4.08
CA LEU A 7 15.20 9.08 3.17
C LEU A 7 14.80 8.80 1.71
N LEU A 8 14.13 9.76 1.08
CA LEU A 8 13.74 9.65 -0.33
C LEU A 8 14.84 10.21 -1.24
N PRO A 9 15.13 9.56 -2.39
CA PRO A 9 15.90 10.18 -3.46
C PRO A 9 15.27 11.52 -3.89
N ALA A 10 16.09 12.51 -4.27
CA ALA A 10 15.62 13.88 -4.52
C ALA A 10 14.58 13.97 -5.65
N ASN A 11 14.74 13.12 -6.66
CA ASN A 11 13.87 12.94 -7.83
C ASN A 11 12.62 12.08 -7.56
N VAL A 12 12.45 11.53 -6.36
CA VAL A 12 11.26 10.74 -6.01
C VAL A 12 10.27 11.58 -5.21
N GLY A 13 9.03 11.61 -5.66
CA GLY A 13 7.88 12.14 -4.92
C GLY A 13 7.08 11.01 -4.28
N MET A 14 6.50 11.27 -3.11
CA MET A 14 5.70 10.30 -2.38
C MET A 14 4.65 10.96 -1.51
N ALA A 15 3.49 10.33 -1.38
CA ALA A 15 2.42 10.81 -0.52
C ALA A 15 1.65 9.64 0.11
N LEU A 16 1.21 9.85 1.36
CA LEU A 16 0.32 8.96 2.10
C LEU A 16 -0.89 9.81 2.53
N THR A 17 -2.09 9.45 2.08
CA THR A 17 -3.28 10.22 2.40
C THR A 17 -3.91 9.77 3.72
N GLN A 18 -4.63 10.68 4.36
CA GLN A 18 -5.44 10.43 5.55
C GLN A 18 -6.92 10.68 5.22
N ARG A 19 -7.84 10.34 6.13
CA ARG A 19 -9.29 10.42 5.89
C ARG A 19 -9.90 11.82 6.02
N SER A 20 -9.16 12.80 6.54
CA SER A 20 -9.65 14.13 6.89
C SER A 20 -9.64 15.10 5.70
N ASN A 21 -10.43 16.18 5.82
CA ASN A 21 -10.47 17.31 4.88
C ASN A 21 -10.92 16.97 3.45
N GLY A 22 -11.93 16.12 3.30
CA GLY A 22 -12.55 15.85 2.00
C GLY A 22 -14.02 16.23 1.91
N HIS A 23 -14.67 15.76 0.85
CA HIS A 23 -16.04 16.09 0.46
C HIS A 23 -17.06 15.01 0.81
N SER A 24 -16.62 13.79 1.11
CA SER A 24 -17.49 12.66 1.37
C SER A 24 -18.22 12.78 2.70
N LEU A 25 -19.45 12.26 2.76
CA LEU A 25 -20.25 12.18 3.98
C LEU A 25 -20.09 10.79 4.62
N ALA A 26 -20.62 10.63 5.83
CA ALA A 26 -20.62 9.34 6.51
C ALA A 26 -21.31 8.25 5.64
N PRO A 27 -20.81 7.00 5.65
CA PRO A 27 -19.66 6.49 6.42
C PRO A 27 -18.27 6.73 5.80
N TRP A 28 -18.18 7.42 4.66
CA TRP A 28 -16.92 7.70 3.95
C TRP A 28 -16.28 9.02 4.33
N ASN A 29 -16.70 9.63 5.44
CA ASN A 29 -16.25 10.95 5.85
C ASN A 29 -14.73 10.95 6.13
N SER A 30 -13.94 11.83 5.52
CA SER A 30 -14.30 12.88 4.54
C SER A 30 -13.55 12.77 3.21
N PHE A 31 -12.32 12.26 3.20
CA PHE A 31 -11.44 12.23 2.03
C PHE A 31 -11.34 10.82 1.45
N ASN A 32 -12.47 10.25 1.05
CA ASN A 32 -12.52 8.94 0.39
C ASN A 32 -12.07 9.05 -1.07
N LEU A 33 -11.12 8.20 -1.45
CA LEU A 33 -10.59 8.10 -2.81
C LEU A 33 -11.08 6.85 -3.57
N GLY A 34 -11.81 5.96 -2.91
CA GLY A 34 -12.39 4.75 -3.51
C GLY A 34 -13.74 5.02 -4.16
N ASP A 35 -13.88 4.62 -5.43
CA ASP A 35 -15.11 4.70 -6.24
C ASP A 35 -15.98 3.44 -6.18
N HIS A 36 -15.44 2.34 -5.64
CA HIS A 36 -16.08 1.02 -5.57
C HIS A 36 -16.66 0.69 -4.19
N VAL A 37 -16.74 1.67 -3.28
CA VAL A 37 -17.12 1.46 -1.87
C VAL A 37 -18.52 1.97 -1.52
N GLY A 38 -19.29 2.42 -2.52
CA GLY A 38 -20.67 2.88 -2.37
C GLY A 38 -20.84 4.38 -2.06
N ASP A 39 -19.76 5.15 -2.06
CA ASP A 39 -19.81 6.60 -1.84
C ASP A 39 -20.41 7.35 -3.05
N ASN A 40 -20.80 8.61 -2.84
CA ASN A 40 -21.25 9.48 -3.92
C ASN A 40 -20.10 9.75 -4.91
N PRO A 41 -20.25 9.39 -6.20
CA PRO A 41 -19.18 9.54 -7.18
C PRO A 41 -18.71 10.99 -7.35
N ILE A 42 -19.58 11.98 -7.14
CA ILE A 42 -19.22 13.41 -7.20
C ILE A 42 -18.23 13.77 -6.09
N HIS A 43 -18.42 13.24 -4.87
CA HIS A 43 -17.50 13.47 -3.76
C HIS A 43 -16.15 12.79 -4.00
N VAL A 44 -16.15 11.56 -4.51
CA VAL A 44 -14.91 10.83 -4.82
C VAL A 44 -14.09 11.56 -5.89
N VAL A 45 -14.75 12.03 -6.96
CA VAL A 45 -14.11 12.84 -8.00
C VAL A 45 -13.53 14.13 -7.41
N ALA A 46 -14.29 14.85 -6.57
CA ALA A 46 -13.81 16.06 -5.92
C ALA A 46 -12.58 15.80 -5.02
N ASN A 47 -12.59 14.70 -4.25
CA ASN A 47 -11.45 14.29 -3.43
C ASN A 47 -10.21 13.95 -4.28
N ARG A 48 -10.37 13.21 -5.38
CA ARG A 48 -9.27 12.87 -6.29
C ARG A 48 -8.70 14.12 -7.00
N LEU A 49 -9.55 15.05 -7.42
CA LEU A 49 -9.12 16.34 -8.00
C LEU A 49 -8.34 17.17 -6.98
N ARG A 50 -8.82 17.24 -5.73
CA ARG A 50 -8.11 17.90 -4.64
C ARG A 50 -6.74 17.26 -4.39
N LEU A 51 -6.65 15.93 -4.34
CA LEU A 51 -5.38 15.22 -4.17
C LEU A 51 -4.37 15.60 -5.26
N HIS A 52 -4.79 15.57 -6.52
CA HIS A 52 -3.96 15.93 -7.66
C HIS A 52 -3.43 17.36 -7.55
N LYS A 53 -4.30 18.32 -7.21
CA LYS A 53 -3.93 19.73 -7.04
C LYS A 53 -2.99 19.95 -5.85
N ASP A 54 -3.31 19.38 -4.68
CA ASP A 54 -2.55 19.58 -3.44
C ASP A 54 -1.13 19.02 -3.55
N LEU A 55 -0.94 17.97 -4.35
CA LEU A 55 0.38 17.37 -4.62
C LEU A 55 1.09 17.96 -5.84
N GLY A 56 0.44 18.82 -6.62
CA GLY A 56 1.01 19.40 -7.84
C GLY A 56 1.44 18.34 -8.87
N LEU A 57 0.65 17.26 -9.02
CA LEU A 57 1.01 16.16 -9.91
C LEU A 57 0.82 16.56 -11.37
N SER A 58 1.75 16.15 -12.24
CA SER A 58 1.64 16.38 -13.69
C SER A 58 0.67 15.42 -14.38
N SER A 59 0.50 14.22 -13.83
CA SER A 59 -0.49 13.22 -14.28
C SER A 59 -1.43 12.80 -13.14
N PRO A 60 -2.65 12.34 -13.45
CA PRO A 60 -3.50 11.74 -12.44
C PRO A 60 -2.85 10.44 -11.90
N PRO A 61 -3.07 10.08 -10.62
CA PRO A 61 -2.68 8.78 -10.10
C PRO A 61 -3.25 7.63 -10.94
N ALA A 62 -2.44 6.60 -11.20
CA ALA A 62 -2.88 5.39 -11.88
C ALA A 62 -3.77 4.54 -10.95
N TRP A 63 -5.08 4.80 -10.97
CA TRP A 63 -6.05 4.04 -10.18
C TRP A 63 -6.24 2.64 -10.77
N LEU A 64 -5.96 1.61 -9.97
CA LEU A 64 -6.10 0.21 -10.35
C LEU A 64 -7.43 -0.39 -9.86
N THR A 65 -7.92 -1.38 -10.59
CA THR A 65 -8.96 -2.30 -10.11
C THR A 65 -8.27 -3.40 -9.30
N GLN A 66 -8.06 -3.13 -8.02
CA GLN A 66 -7.39 -4.04 -7.07
C GLN A 66 -8.27 -5.26 -6.74
N VAL A 67 -7.72 -6.45 -6.91
CA VAL A 67 -8.43 -7.74 -6.74
C VAL A 67 -7.80 -8.65 -5.69
N HIS A 68 -6.84 -8.12 -4.91
CA HIS A 68 -6.02 -8.87 -3.95
C HIS A 68 -5.19 -10.00 -4.59
N GLY A 69 -4.80 -9.83 -5.86
CA GLY A 69 -3.90 -10.69 -6.61
C GLY A 69 -2.45 -10.22 -6.58
N THR A 70 -1.70 -10.61 -7.62
CA THR A 70 -0.24 -10.38 -7.73
C THR A 70 0.17 -9.63 -9.00
N ALA A 71 -0.78 -9.23 -9.85
CA ALA A 71 -0.47 -8.52 -11.08
C ALA A 71 0.07 -7.12 -10.80
N VAL A 72 1.15 -6.76 -11.51
CA VAL A 72 1.78 -5.43 -11.50
C VAL A 72 1.84 -4.90 -12.92
N LEU A 73 1.27 -3.73 -13.17
CA LEU A 73 1.24 -3.08 -14.49
C LEU A 73 2.34 -2.02 -14.61
N GLU A 74 2.95 -1.92 -15.79
CA GLU A 74 3.87 -0.82 -16.12
C GLU A 74 3.05 0.40 -16.58
N LEU A 75 3.45 1.59 -16.16
CA LEU A 75 2.87 2.86 -16.61
C LEU A 75 3.59 3.36 -17.89
N PRO A 76 2.88 4.02 -18.82
CA PRO A 76 1.46 4.36 -18.79
C PRO A 76 0.57 3.12 -19.02
N LEU A 77 -0.63 3.13 -18.41
CA LEU A 77 -1.58 2.04 -18.58
C LEU A 77 -2.07 1.98 -20.04
N ALA A 78 -1.95 0.81 -20.67
CA ALA A 78 -2.29 0.60 -22.08
C ALA A 78 -3.59 -0.21 -22.31
N GLY A 79 -4.39 -0.45 -21.26
CA GLY A 79 -5.60 -1.28 -21.34
C GLY A 79 -6.28 -1.45 -19.98
N ASP A 80 -6.79 -2.65 -19.71
CA ASP A 80 -7.43 -2.99 -18.44
C ASP A 80 -6.48 -2.71 -17.26
N ASN A 81 -7.03 -2.10 -16.21
CA ASN A 81 -6.28 -1.70 -15.02
C ASN A 81 -6.43 -2.70 -13.86
N ILE A 82 -6.76 -3.96 -14.14
CA ILE A 82 -6.93 -5.01 -13.13
C ILE A 82 -5.57 -5.47 -12.62
N ALA A 83 -5.17 -4.95 -11.46
CA ALA A 83 -3.90 -5.24 -10.83
C ALA A 83 -3.87 -4.78 -9.37
N ASP A 84 -2.90 -5.31 -8.63
CA ASP A 84 -2.63 -4.93 -7.24
C ASP A 84 -1.29 -4.20 -7.10
N GLY A 85 -0.66 -3.85 -8.21
CA GLY A 85 0.51 -2.98 -8.21
C GLY A 85 0.72 -2.26 -9.53
N SER A 86 1.52 -1.20 -9.47
CA SER A 86 2.01 -0.49 -10.64
C SER A 86 3.50 -0.17 -10.50
N TYR A 87 4.19 -0.07 -11.63
CA TYR A 87 5.61 0.25 -11.74
C TYR A 87 5.83 1.30 -12.84
N SER A 88 6.82 2.18 -12.69
CA SER A 88 7.15 3.21 -13.66
C SER A 88 8.63 3.56 -13.66
N ARG A 89 9.14 3.92 -14.84
CA ARG A 89 10.42 4.63 -15.07
C ARG A 89 10.24 6.01 -15.69
N GLU A 90 9.00 6.39 -15.98
CA GLU A 90 8.67 7.65 -16.62
C GLU A 90 8.42 8.74 -15.58
N GLN A 91 9.00 9.91 -15.82
CA GLN A 91 8.76 11.12 -15.02
C GLN A 91 7.29 11.55 -15.12
N GLY A 92 6.76 12.08 -14.02
CA GLY A 92 5.40 12.60 -13.93
C GLY A 92 4.30 11.55 -13.86
N LEU A 93 4.57 10.27 -14.15
CA LEU A 93 3.59 9.18 -13.98
C LEU A 93 3.55 8.68 -12.53
N VAL A 94 2.33 8.52 -12.00
CA VAL A 94 2.12 8.33 -10.57
C VAL A 94 1.56 6.94 -10.27
N CYS A 95 2.42 6.08 -9.69
CA CYS A 95 2.01 4.79 -9.14
C CYS A 95 1.17 5.00 -7.87
N CYS A 96 0.05 4.28 -7.76
CA CYS A 96 -0.92 4.47 -6.68
C CYS A 96 -1.55 3.16 -6.27
N VAL A 97 -1.74 2.98 -4.96
CA VAL A 97 -2.58 1.91 -4.39
C VAL A 97 -3.51 2.47 -3.33
N MET A 98 -4.74 1.96 -3.30
CA MET A 98 -5.78 2.33 -2.34
C MET A 98 -5.89 1.28 -1.24
N THR A 99 -5.99 1.71 0.01
CA THR A 99 -6.09 0.81 1.17
C THR A 99 -7.10 1.29 2.21
N ALA A 100 -7.56 0.33 3.00
CA ALA A 100 -8.22 0.54 4.29
C ALA A 100 -7.98 -0.70 5.15
N ASP A 101 -6.70 -0.90 5.55
CA ASP A 101 -6.10 -1.95 6.39
C ASP A 101 -5.02 -2.78 5.69
N CYS A 102 -5.18 -3.14 4.42
CA CYS A 102 -4.11 -3.80 3.66
C CYS A 102 -2.83 -2.94 3.64
N LEU A 103 -1.68 -3.57 3.53
CA LEU A 103 -0.38 -2.90 3.57
C LEU A 103 -0.07 -2.27 2.20
N PRO A 104 0.06 -0.94 2.08
CA PRO A 104 0.69 -0.34 0.92
C PRO A 104 2.22 -0.43 1.06
N VAL A 105 2.88 -0.98 0.03
CA VAL A 105 4.33 -1.01 -0.09
C VAL A 105 4.74 -0.16 -1.29
N LEU A 106 5.52 0.89 -1.04
CA LEU A 106 6.10 1.72 -2.08
C LEU A 106 7.57 1.37 -2.22
N LEU A 107 8.05 1.23 -3.46
CA LEU A 107 9.43 0.88 -3.78
C LEU A 107 10.04 1.95 -4.68
N CYS A 108 11.31 2.26 -4.46
CA CYS A 108 12.14 2.95 -5.44
C CYS A 108 13.58 2.44 -5.36
N ASP A 109 14.34 2.62 -6.44
CA ASP A 109 15.78 2.40 -6.43
C ASP A 109 16.53 3.58 -5.76
N ASN A 110 17.78 3.34 -5.36
CA ASN A 110 18.63 4.35 -4.75
C ASN A 110 18.91 5.56 -5.67
N ALA A 111 18.94 5.35 -7.00
CA ALA A 111 19.16 6.42 -7.96
C ALA A 111 17.87 7.21 -8.27
N GLY A 112 16.71 6.73 -7.83
CA GLY A 112 15.41 7.34 -8.09
C GLY A 112 15.06 7.36 -9.57
N THR A 113 15.35 6.28 -10.28
CA THR A 113 15.06 6.11 -11.70
C THR A 113 13.87 5.18 -11.94
N GLU A 114 13.42 4.47 -10.92
CA GLU A 114 12.35 3.48 -10.98
C GLU A 114 11.49 3.54 -9.72
N VAL A 115 10.18 3.40 -9.86
CA VAL A 115 9.24 3.42 -8.72
C VAL A 115 8.15 2.38 -8.89
N ALA A 116 7.61 1.89 -7.77
CA ALA A 116 6.43 1.03 -7.77
C ALA A 116 5.55 1.24 -6.54
N ALA A 117 4.24 1.03 -6.69
CA ALA A 117 3.28 0.98 -5.60
C ALA A 117 2.56 -0.37 -5.62
N LEU A 118 2.55 -1.08 -4.48
CA LEU A 118 2.03 -2.44 -4.35
C LEU A 118 1.01 -2.54 -3.20
N HIS A 119 -0.13 -3.17 -3.47
CA HIS A 119 -1.20 -3.45 -2.53
C HIS A 119 -1.01 -4.85 -1.94
N ALA A 120 -0.35 -4.92 -0.78
CA ALA A 120 -0.06 -6.16 -0.06
C ALA A 120 -1.15 -6.45 0.99
N GLY A 121 -2.36 -6.78 0.52
CA GLY A 121 -3.31 -7.54 1.36
C GLY A 121 -2.76 -8.94 1.65
N TRP A 122 -3.26 -9.63 2.70
CA TRP A 122 -2.64 -10.90 3.13
C TRP A 122 -2.59 -11.96 2.02
N ARG A 123 -3.58 -12.00 1.10
CA ARG A 123 -3.60 -12.91 -0.06
C ARG A 123 -2.47 -12.60 -1.04
N GLY A 124 -2.49 -11.40 -1.63
CA GLY A 124 -1.44 -10.96 -2.55
C GLY A 124 -0.04 -11.01 -1.93
N LEU A 125 0.10 -10.65 -0.66
CA LEU A 125 1.37 -10.77 0.08
C LEU A 125 1.83 -12.22 0.21
N CYS A 126 0.91 -13.14 0.53
CA CYS A 126 1.23 -14.55 0.58
C CYS A 126 1.63 -15.05 -0.83
N ASP A 127 0.86 -14.69 -1.85
CA ASP A 127 0.96 -15.20 -3.23
C ASP A 127 2.09 -14.57 -4.05
N GLY A 128 2.71 -13.51 -3.55
CA GLY A 128 3.98 -13.02 -4.06
C GLY A 128 3.92 -11.68 -4.81
N ILE A 129 2.99 -10.78 -4.47
CA ILE A 129 2.91 -9.44 -5.08
C ILE A 129 4.23 -8.66 -4.93
N LEU A 130 4.98 -8.87 -3.84
CA LEU A 130 6.24 -8.17 -3.59
C LEU A 130 7.35 -8.71 -4.49
N GLU A 131 7.41 -10.01 -4.67
CA GLU A 131 8.31 -10.73 -5.57
C GLU A 131 8.07 -10.28 -7.02
N VAL A 132 6.80 -10.23 -7.45
CA VAL A 132 6.42 -9.74 -8.79
C VAL A 132 6.78 -8.27 -8.94
N GLY A 133 6.57 -7.45 -7.92
CA GLY A 133 6.91 -6.02 -7.94
C GLY A 133 8.40 -5.75 -8.05
N VAL A 134 9.22 -6.43 -7.24
CA VAL A 134 10.70 -6.31 -7.29
C VAL A 134 11.24 -6.78 -8.63
N ALA A 135 10.68 -7.85 -9.21
CA ALA A 135 11.11 -8.36 -10.51
C ALA A 135 10.83 -7.41 -11.69
N ARG A 136 10.10 -6.29 -11.48
CA ARG A 136 9.94 -5.23 -12.49
C ARG A 136 11.14 -4.29 -12.56
N PHE A 137 11.92 -4.18 -11.49
CA PHE A 137 13.05 -3.26 -11.43
C PHE A 137 14.22 -3.78 -12.26
N MET A 138 14.92 -2.86 -12.91
CA MET A 138 16.21 -3.12 -13.54
C MET A 138 17.34 -3.06 -12.50
N ALA A 139 17.20 -2.18 -11.50
CA ALA A 139 18.09 -2.10 -10.34
C ALA A 139 18.08 -3.42 -9.53
N GLU A 140 19.23 -3.74 -8.95
CA GLU A 140 19.35 -4.93 -8.11
C GLU A 140 18.56 -4.75 -6.81
N ALA A 141 18.03 -5.84 -6.25
CA ALA A 141 17.14 -5.76 -5.08
C ALA A 141 17.78 -5.04 -3.87
N HIS A 142 19.09 -5.17 -3.68
CA HIS A 142 19.83 -4.49 -2.59
C HIS A 142 19.95 -2.96 -2.79
N GLU A 143 19.70 -2.47 -4.00
CA GLU A 143 19.64 -1.05 -4.32
C GLU A 143 18.24 -0.46 -4.13
N LEU A 144 17.24 -1.30 -3.83
CA LEU A 144 15.88 -0.84 -3.59
C LEU A 144 15.67 -0.37 -2.16
N ARG A 145 14.76 0.59 -2.02
CA ARG A 145 14.21 1.09 -0.75
C ARG A 145 12.73 0.73 -0.69
N ALA A 146 12.31 0.14 0.42
CA ALA A 146 10.92 -0.20 0.66
C ALA A 146 10.32 0.67 1.76
N TYR A 147 9.15 1.25 1.46
CA TYR A 147 8.40 2.10 2.38
C TYR A 147 7.05 1.47 2.66
N PHE A 148 6.79 1.20 3.94
CA PHE A 148 5.56 0.58 4.42
C PHE A 148 4.64 1.66 4.98
N GLY A 149 3.58 1.96 4.22
CA GLY A 149 2.57 2.94 4.64
C GLY A 149 1.64 2.40 5.74
N PRO A 150 0.63 3.18 6.15
CA PRO A 150 -0.29 2.80 7.21
C PRO A 150 -1.10 1.56 6.84
N CYS A 151 -1.16 0.59 7.74
CA CYS A 151 -1.92 -0.65 7.59
C CYS A 151 -2.53 -1.09 8.92
N ILE A 152 -3.30 -2.17 8.94
CA ILE A 152 -3.77 -2.74 10.21
C ILE A 152 -2.57 -3.33 10.98
N GLY A 153 -2.41 -2.90 12.23
CA GLY A 153 -1.26 -3.26 13.06
C GLY A 153 -1.39 -4.64 13.72
N PRO A 154 -0.27 -5.18 14.24
CA PRO A 154 -0.19 -6.52 14.82
C PRO A 154 -0.93 -6.69 16.16
N GLN A 155 -1.52 -5.62 16.70
CA GLN A 155 -2.40 -5.69 17.88
C GLN A 155 -3.88 -5.79 17.50
N ALA A 156 -4.22 -5.57 16.22
CA ALA A 156 -5.60 -5.51 15.73
C ALA A 156 -5.90 -6.53 14.61
N PHE A 157 -4.88 -6.99 13.88
CA PHE A 157 -5.07 -7.89 12.75
C PHE A 157 -5.23 -9.35 13.19
N GLU A 158 -6.40 -9.66 13.74
CA GLU A 158 -6.79 -11.03 14.05
C GLU A 158 -7.11 -11.81 12.76
N VAL A 159 -6.53 -13.01 12.62
CA VAL A 159 -6.71 -13.94 11.50
C VAL A 159 -6.88 -15.37 12.02
N GLY A 160 -7.47 -16.24 11.20
CA GLY A 160 -7.59 -17.66 11.51
C GLY A 160 -6.30 -18.45 11.28
N ALA A 161 -6.32 -19.72 11.66
CA ALA A 161 -5.17 -20.62 11.51
C ALA A 161 -4.81 -20.87 10.04
N GLU A 162 -5.77 -20.76 9.12
CA GLU A 162 -5.59 -20.89 7.67
C GLU A 162 -4.65 -19.83 7.10
N VAL A 163 -4.71 -18.60 7.59
CA VAL A 163 -3.82 -17.53 7.14
C VAL A 163 -2.40 -17.80 7.63
N LYS A 164 -2.23 -18.17 8.90
CA LYS A 164 -0.91 -18.56 9.43
C LYS A 164 -0.33 -19.73 8.65
N ALA A 165 -1.13 -20.77 8.40
CA ALA A 165 -0.68 -21.94 7.65
C ALA A 165 -0.26 -21.58 6.21
N ALA A 166 -0.99 -20.70 5.53
CA ALA A 166 -0.66 -20.24 4.18
C ALA A 166 0.75 -19.61 4.11
N PHE A 167 1.12 -18.78 5.09
CA PHE A 167 2.46 -18.20 5.14
C PHE A 167 3.53 -19.23 5.57
N VAL A 168 3.29 -19.94 6.69
CA VAL A 168 4.29 -20.83 7.31
C VAL A 168 4.62 -22.04 6.44
N SER A 169 3.66 -22.55 5.66
CA SER A 169 3.88 -23.65 4.70
C SER A 169 4.83 -23.28 3.56
N ARG A 170 4.93 -21.98 3.22
CA ARG A 170 5.86 -21.47 2.22
C ARG A 170 7.22 -21.13 2.86
N HIS A 171 7.18 -20.50 4.03
CA HIS A 171 8.38 -20.09 4.77
C HIS A 171 8.19 -20.25 6.28
N THR A 172 8.90 -21.21 6.87
CA THR A 172 8.72 -21.58 8.29
C THR A 172 8.97 -20.43 9.27
N GLU A 173 9.90 -19.54 8.93
CA GLU A 173 10.31 -18.39 9.73
C GLU A 173 9.22 -17.29 9.79
N ASP A 174 8.25 -17.29 8.88
CA ASP A 174 7.09 -16.39 8.95
C ASP A 174 6.21 -16.68 10.18
N ALA A 175 6.40 -17.82 10.85
CA ALA A 175 5.74 -18.13 12.12
C ALA A 175 5.97 -17.04 13.19
N GLY A 176 7.11 -16.35 13.15
CA GLY A 176 7.42 -15.25 14.07
C GLY A 176 6.50 -14.03 13.93
N ALA A 177 5.80 -13.89 12.80
CA ALA A 177 4.86 -12.82 12.54
C ALA A 177 3.43 -13.11 13.05
N PHE A 178 3.20 -14.25 13.70
CA PHE A 178 1.88 -14.65 14.21
C PHE A 178 1.93 -14.91 15.72
N LYS A 179 1.20 -14.10 16.50
CA LYS A 179 1.06 -14.30 17.94
C LYS A 179 -0.29 -14.95 18.25
N PRO A 180 -0.35 -16.09 18.96
CA PRO A 180 -1.63 -16.66 19.36
C PRO A 180 -2.39 -15.69 20.27
N ASN A 181 -3.72 -15.67 20.15
CA ASN A 181 -4.58 -14.93 21.06
C ASN A 181 -5.49 -15.87 21.87
N ALA A 182 -6.20 -15.33 22.86
CA ALA A 182 -7.03 -16.10 23.79
C ALA A 182 -8.18 -16.85 23.11
N ASN A 183 -8.57 -16.47 21.89
CA ASN A 183 -9.71 -17.03 21.17
C ASN A 183 -9.31 -18.18 20.21
N GLY A 184 -8.09 -18.70 20.32
CA GLY A 184 -7.58 -19.74 19.42
C GLY A 184 -7.25 -19.23 18.01
N LYS A 185 -7.19 -17.90 17.82
CA LYS A 185 -6.79 -17.24 16.57
C LYS A 185 -5.39 -16.65 16.70
N PHE A 186 -4.92 -15.95 15.67
CA PHE A 186 -3.62 -15.31 15.65
C PHE A 186 -3.74 -13.82 15.37
N LEU A 187 -2.91 -13.03 16.03
CA LEU A 187 -2.60 -11.66 15.64
C LEU A 187 -1.42 -11.68 14.67
N ALA A 188 -1.64 -11.19 13.46
CA ALA A 188 -0.64 -11.23 12.39
C ALA A 188 0.02 -9.85 12.17
N ASP A 189 1.31 -9.86 11.88
CA ASP A 189 2.09 -8.67 11.53
C ASP A 189 2.36 -8.61 10.02
N LEU A 190 1.55 -7.84 9.29
CA LEU A 190 1.72 -7.67 7.84
C LEU A 190 3.06 -7.02 7.48
N THR A 191 3.55 -6.08 8.30
CA THR A 191 4.81 -5.39 8.01
C THR A 191 6.01 -6.30 8.16
N LEU A 192 6.03 -7.16 9.19
CA LEU A 192 7.08 -8.16 9.37
C LEU A 192 7.04 -9.21 8.26
N LEU A 193 5.84 -9.68 7.86
CA LEU A 193 5.70 -10.60 6.73
C LEU A 193 6.25 -10.00 5.43
N ALA A 194 5.91 -8.75 5.13
CA ALA A 194 6.41 -8.03 3.96
C ALA A 194 7.93 -7.80 4.01
N GLN A 195 8.47 -7.41 5.17
CA GLN A 195 9.90 -7.25 5.37
C GLN A 195 10.65 -8.57 5.14
N ASN A 196 10.15 -9.68 5.69
CA ASN A 196 10.74 -11.01 5.48
C ASN A 196 10.76 -11.37 3.99
N ARG A 197 9.66 -11.10 3.26
CA ARG A 197 9.58 -11.33 1.81
C ARG A 197 10.64 -10.56 1.04
N LEU A 198 10.72 -9.25 1.26
CA LEU A 198 11.66 -8.38 0.56
C LEU A 198 13.13 -8.66 0.95
N ALA A 199 13.39 -8.98 2.22
CA ALA A 199 14.73 -9.34 2.68
C ALA A 199 15.26 -10.61 2.00
N ARG A 200 14.41 -11.60 1.75
CA ARG A 200 14.79 -12.82 1.00
C ARG A 200 15.14 -12.53 -0.46
N LEU A 201 14.57 -11.47 -1.04
CA LEU A 201 14.91 -11.00 -2.39
C LEU A 201 16.21 -10.18 -2.42
N GLY A 202 16.75 -9.78 -1.25
CA GLY A 202 17.97 -8.99 -1.13
C GLY A 202 17.75 -7.52 -0.83
N VAL A 203 16.50 -7.05 -0.64
CA VAL A 203 16.22 -5.68 -0.20
C VAL A 203 16.68 -5.51 1.26
N THR A 204 17.43 -4.44 1.53
CA THR A 204 18.02 -4.21 2.87
C THR A 204 17.56 -2.91 3.53
N GLN A 205 16.88 -2.03 2.79
CA GLN A 205 16.46 -0.71 3.28
C GLN A 205 14.94 -0.65 3.46
N PHE A 206 14.51 -0.58 4.72
CA PHE A 206 13.09 -0.57 5.11
C PHE A 206 12.74 0.68 5.91
N TYR A 207 11.63 1.31 5.53
CA TYR A 207 11.10 2.50 6.18
C TYR A 207 9.64 2.24 6.56
N HIS A 208 9.30 2.42 7.83
CA HIS A 208 7.98 2.05 8.36
C HIS A 208 7.23 3.30 8.80
N SER A 209 5.93 3.35 8.52
CA SER A 209 5.08 4.41 9.06
C SER A 209 4.80 4.19 10.56
N HIS A 210 4.77 2.92 10.99
CA HIS A 210 4.35 2.46 12.32
C HIS A 210 2.91 2.89 12.72
N GLN A 211 2.07 3.19 11.73
CA GLN A 211 0.69 3.65 11.97
C GLN A 211 -0.32 2.53 11.76
N CYS A 212 -1.18 2.31 12.77
CA CYS A 212 -2.24 1.31 12.73
C CYS A 212 -3.56 1.94 12.29
N THR A 213 -4.06 1.60 11.10
CA THR A 213 -5.31 2.13 10.53
C THR A 213 -6.53 1.84 11.40
N PHE A 214 -6.55 0.66 12.04
CA PHE A 214 -7.61 0.27 12.95
C PHE A 214 -7.65 1.12 14.23
N ALA A 215 -6.49 1.35 14.85
CA ALA A 215 -6.38 2.07 16.12
C ALA A 215 -6.52 3.59 15.95
N LEU A 216 -5.99 4.15 14.87
CA LEU A 216 -6.00 5.59 14.59
C LEU A 216 -7.24 6.00 13.79
N ALA A 217 -8.42 5.85 14.41
CA ALA A 217 -9.70 6.05 13.74
C ALA A 217 -9.96 7.48 13.21
N ALA A 218 -9.35 8.48 13.86
CA ALA A 218 -9.41 9.88 13.44
C ALA A 218 -8.64 10.13 12.13
N ASP A 219 -7.59 9.35 11.88
CA ASP A 219 -6.65 9.59 10.77
C ASP A 219 -6.93 8.68 9.57
N TYR A 220 -7.45 7.47 9.80
CA TYR A 220 -7.57 6.44 8.76
C TYR A 220 -8.93 5.76 8.69
N PHE A 221 -9.33 5.42 7.46
CA PHE A 221 -10.36 4.42 7.24
C PHE A 221 -9.81 3.02 7.57
N SER A 222 -10.66 2.17 8.13
CA SER A 222 -10.33 0.78 8.44
C SER A 222 -11.53 -0.11 8.13
N TYR A 223 -11.37 -1.02 7.18
CA TYR A 223 -12.43 -1.97 6.83
C TYR A 223 -12.76 -2.90 8.00
N ARG A 224 -11.75 -3.35 8.75
CA ARG A 224 -11.90 -4.22 9.92
C ARG A 224 -12.73 -3.55 11.02
N ARG A 225 -12.60 -2.23 11.19
CA ARG A 225 -13.34 -1.47 12.20
C ARG A 225 -14.75 -1.12 11.74
N ASP A 226 -14.88 -0.60 10.52
CA ASP A 226 -16.07 0.12 10.10
C ASP A 226 -16.94 -0.68 9.09
N GLY A 227 -16.38 -1.72 8.46
CA GLY A 227 -17.02 -2.44 7.37
C GLY A 227 -17.16 -1.57 6.12
N VAL A 228 -18.28 -0.86 5.98
CA VAL A 228 -18.52 0.06 4.87
C VAL A 228 -17.83 1.39 5.19
N THR A 229 -16.75 1.71 4.49
CA THR A 229 -15.89 2.87 4.77
C THR A 229 -15.10 3.31 3.55
N GLY A 230 -14.42 4.46 3.64
CA GLY A 230 -13.59 5.03 2.57
C GLY A 230 -12.28 4.29 2.33
N ARG A 231 -11.49 4.80 1.39
CA ARG A 231 -10.11 4.36 1.11
C ARG A 231 -9.16 5.55 1.18
N GLN A 232 -8.03 5.35 1.86
CA GLN A 232 -6.85 6.18 1.68
C GLN A 232 -6.01 5.65 0.50
N ALA A 233 -5.04 6.44 0.04
CA ALA A 233 -4.12 6.08 -1.02
C ALA A 233 -2.66 6.30 -0.60
N SER A 234 -1.78 5.49 -1.17
CA SER A 234 -0.32 5.64 -1.09
C SER A 234 0.23 5.79 -2.49
N LEU A 235 1.01 6.85 -2.71
CA LEU A 235 1.47 7.28 -4.03
C LEU A 235 2.98 7.43 -4.05
N ILE A 236 3.60 7.06 -5.18
CA ILE A 236 5.01 7.30 -5.47
C ILE A 236 5.19 7.63 -6.96
N TRP A 237 6.08 8.54 -7.28
CA TRP A 237 6.35 8.97 -8.65
C TRP A 237 7.78 9.50 -8.80
N LEU A 238 8.24 9.57 -10.05
CA LEU A 238 9.43 10.33 -10.42
C LEU A 238 9.01 11.76 -10.73
N LYS A 239 9.66 12.73 -10.08
CA LYS A 239 9.41 14.16 -10.32
C LYS A 239 9.88 14.56 -11.73
N ASP A 240 9.24 15.59 -12.27
CA ASP A 240 9.67 16.27 -13.51
C ASP A 240 10.95 17.08 -13.31
#